data_AF-A0A0F2Q3Y5-F1
#
_entry.id   AF-A0A0F2Q3Y5-F1
#
_cell.length_a   1.000
_cell.length_b   1.000
_cell.length_c   1.000
_cell.angle_alpha   90.00
_cell.angle_beta   90.00
_cell.angle_gamma   90.00
#
_symmetry.space_group_name_H-M   'P 1'
#
loop_
_entity.id
_entity.type
_entity.pdbx_description
1 polymer ?
#
loop_
_entity_poly.entity_id
_entity_poly.type
_entity_poly.pdbx_seq_one_letter_code
_entity_poly.pdbx_strand_id
1 'polypeptide(L)'
;MVKRESGKYSMGKKKKSKKDKFNNAEVWTEEQYEEYIKGIYGMEFIAGFTENGVPYGTYIDEEDGINDELKIRDISIDSDDEIPF
;
A
#
# COMPACT_ATOMS: atom_id res chain seq x y z
N MET A 1 32.55 54.89 -41.64
CA MET A 1 31.53 54.50 -40.65
C MET A 1 31.46 52.98 -40.60
N VAL A 2 31.97 52.35 -39.54
CA VAL A 2 31.87 50.90 -39.33
C VAL A 2 31.10 50.69 -38.03
N LYS A 3 29.87 50.17 -38.14
CA LYS A 3 29.07 49.72 -37.00
C LYS A 3 29.69 48.44 -36.45
N ARG A 4 29.91 48.36 -35.14
CA ARG A 4 30.11 47.08 -34.45
C ARG A 4 29.27 47.08 -33.18
N GLU A 5 28.17 46.34 -33.25
CA GLU A 5 27.40 45.91 -32.10
C GLU A 5 28.22 44.86 -31.33
N SER A 6 28.36 45.02 -30.01
CA SER A 6 28.83 43.96 -29.13
C SER A 6 27.71 43.57 -28.18
N GLY A 7 27.20 42.35 -28.42
CA GLY A 7 26.06 41.77 -27.73
C GLY A 7 26.28 41.54 -26.24
N LYS A 8 25.19 41.65 -25.48
CA LYS A 8 25.14 41.35 -24.04
C LYS A 8 25.08 39.83 -23.85
N TYR A 9 26.12 39.23 -23.28
CA TYR A 9 26.09 37.82 -22.87
C TYR A 9 25.21 37.65 -21.62
N SER A 10 24.06 36.99 -21.79
CA SER A 10 23.20 36.56 -20.68
C SER A 10 23.81 35.34 -20.01
N MET A 11 24.27 35.48 -18.76
CA MET A 11 24.66 34.34 -17.92
C MET A 11 23.42 33.51 -17.59
N GLY A 12 23.19 32.47 -18.37
CA GLY A 12 22.08 31.52 -18.18
C GLY A 12 22.12 30.93 -16.77
N LYS A 13 21.04 31.13 -16.01
CA LYS A 13 20.86 30.51 -14.69
C LYS A 13 20.85 28.99 -14.87
N LYS A 14 21.86 28.30 -14.33
CA LYS A 14 21.91 26.82 -14.32
C LYS A 14 20.70 26.31 -13.52
N LYS A 15 19.74 25.71 -14.22
CA LYS A 15 18.58 25.04 -13.59
C LYS A 15 19.13 23.90 -12.73
N LYS A 16 18.95 23.98 -11.42
CA LYS A 16 19.19 22.85 -10.52
C LYS A 16 18.09 21.82 -10.81
N SER A 17 18.44 20.69 -11.42
CA SER A 17 17.53 19.55 -11.51
C SER A 17 17.23 19.07 -10.10
N LYS A 18 15.94 19.02 -9.73
CA LYS A 18 15.53 18.35 -8.50
C LYS A 18 15.83 16.87 -8.70
N LYS A 19 16.58 16.28 -7.76
CA LYS A 19 16.72 14.82 -7.70
C LYS A 19 15.40 14.30 -7.16
N ASP A 20 14.57 13.75 -8.04
CA ASP A 20 13.41 13.00 -7.60
C ASP A 20 13.92 11.81 -6.79
N LYS A 21 13.57 11.76 -5.50
CA LYS A 21 13.79 10.57 -4.69
C LYS A 21 12.85 9.53 -5.27
N PHE A 22 13.37 8.61 -6.06
CA PHE A 22 12.65 7.41 -6.45
C PHE A 22 12.28 6.68 -5.15
N ASN A 23 11.03 6.81 -4.74
CA ASN A 23 10.50 6.08 -3.60
C ASN A 23 10.18 4.69 -4.12
N ASN A 24 11.00 3.69 -3.78
CA ASN A 24 10.77 2.29 -4.15
C ASN A 24 9.65 1.68 -3.29
N ALA A 25 8.55 2.41 -3.09
CA ALA A 25 7.39 1.87 -2.41
C ALA A 25 6.75 0.85 -3.36
N GLU A 26 6.60 -0.38 -2.90
CA GLU A 26 5.82 -1.37 -3.61
C GLU A 26 4.35 -0.95 -3.53
N VAL A 27 3.74 -0.70 -4.69
CA VAL A 27 2.35 -0.29 -4.82
C VAL A 27 1.60 -1.48 -5.39
N TRP A 28 0.65 -1.99 -4.62
CA TRP A 28 -0.25 -3.05 -5.07
C TRP A 28 -1.50 -2.47 -5.69
N THR A 29 -2.02 -3.15 -6.71
CA THR A 29 -3.38 -2.88 -7.19
C THR A 29 -4.40 -3.47 -6.22
N GLU A 30 -5.64 -3.01 -6.29
CA GLU A 30 -6.72 -3.51 -5.44
C GLU A 30 -6.90 -5.03 -5.62
N GLU A 31 -6.85 -5.51 -6.86
CA GLU A 31 -7.04 -6.93 -7.16
C GLU A 31 -5.93 -7.79 -6.54
N GLN A 32 -4.69 -7.29 -6.55
CA GLN A 32 -3.55 -7.97 -5.92
C GLN A 32 -3.70 -8.03 -4.40
N TYR A 33 -4.20 -6.94 -3.80
CA TYR A 33 -4.47 -6.88 -2.38
C TYR A 33 -5.60 -7.84 -1.99
N GLU A 34 -6.72 -7.85 -2.72
CA GLU A 34 -7.84 -8.75 -2.47
C GLU A 34 -7.45 -10.23 -2.60
N GLU A 35 -6.69 -10.59 -3.64
CA GLU A 35 -6.23 -11.98 -3.84
C GLU A 35 -5.32 -12.44 -2.68
N TYR A 36 -4.43 -11.57 -2.23
CA TYR A 36 -3.59 -11.82 -1.07
C TYR A 36 -4.42 -12.05 0.21
N ILE A 37 -5.41 -11.19 0.47
CA ILE A 37 -6.27 -11.29 1.64
C ILE A 37 -7.14 -12.55 1.58
N LYS A 38 -7.71 -12.88 0.41
CA LYS A 38 -8.46 -14.13 0.19
C LYS A 38 -7.62 -15.35 0.54
N GLY A 39 -6.37 -15.40 0.10
CA GLY A 39 -5.44 -16.48 0.41
C GLY A 39 -5.12 -16.60 1.91
N ILE A 40 -4.97 -15.47 2.62
CA ILE A 40 -4.72 -15.48 4.08
C ILE A 40 -5.91 -16.05 4.85
N TYR A 41 -7.12 -15.61 4.48
CA TYR A 41 -8.34 -15.93 5.22
C TYR A 41 -9.06 -17.18 4.72
N GLY A 42 -8.55 -17.84 3.67
CA GLY A 42 -9.20 -19.00 3.05
C GLY A 42 -10.56 -18.67 2.44
N MET A 43 -10.69 -17.47 1.87
CA MET A 43 -11.95 -16.96 1.32
C MET A 43 -11.97 -17.08 -0.20
N GLU A 44 -13.11 -17.51 -0.76
CA GLU A 44 -13.36 -17.48 -2.20
C GLU A 44 -13.76 -16.06 -2.64
N PHE A 45 -14.59 -15.40 -1.83
CA PHE A 45 -15.12 -14.08 -2.13
C PHE A 45 -15.15 -13.21 -0.87
N ILE A 46 -14.69 -11.96 -0.99
CA ILE A 46 -14.78 -10.94 0.07
C ILE A 46 -16.01 -10.08 -0.24
N ALA A 47 -16.98 -10.07 0.65
CA ALA A 47 -18.19 -9.24 0.52
C ALA A 47 -17.99 -7.83 1.10
N GLY A 48 -17.03 -7.67 2.01
CA GLY A 48 -16.68 -6.39 2.60
C GLY A 48 -15.74 -6.53 3.79
N PHE A 49 -15.57 -5.43 4.51
CA PHE A 49 -14.74 -5.34 5.71
C PHE A 49 -15.56 -4.81 6.88
N THR A 50 -15.27 -5.33 8.06
CA THR A 50 -15.77 -4.79 9.33
C THR A 50 -15.17 -3.41 9.61
N GLU A 51 -15.72 -2.68 10.58
CA GLU A 51 -15.17 -1.40 11.05
C GLU A 51 -13.69 -1.50 11.47
N ASN A 52 -13.27 -2.68 11.93
CA ASN A 52 -11.90 -2.96 12.35
C ASN A 52 -10.99 -3.44 11.20
N GLY A 53 -11.48 -3.44 9.96
CA GLY A 53 -10.73 -3.87 8.78
C GLY A 53 -10.62 -5.38 8.60
N VAL A 54 -11.39 -6.18 9.35
CA VAL A 54 -11.44 -7.65 9.16
C VAL A 54 -12.34 -7.99 7.97
N PRO A 55 -11.88 -8.76 6.96
CA PRO A 55 -12.69 -9.16 5.82
C PRO A 55 -13.76 -10.19 6.23
N TYR A 56 -14.93 -10.13 5.58
CA TYR A 56 -15.98 -11.15 5.70
C TYR A 56 -16.53 -11.53 4.32
N GLY A 57 -16.95 -12.78 4.15
CA GLY A 57 -17.39 -13.28 2.85
C GLY A 57 -17.63 -14.79 2.82
N THR A 58 -17.46 -15.40 1.65
CA THR A 58 -17.59 -16.86 1.48
C THR A 58 -16.24 -17.54 1.59
N TYR A 59 -16.23 -18.68 2.27
CA TYR A 59 -15.04 -19.50 2.44
C TYR A 59 -14.93 -20.51 1.30
N ILE A 60 -13.71 -20.97 1.05
CA ILE A 60 -13.48 -22.07 0.10
C ILE A 60 -13.96 -23.35 0.80
N ASP A 61 -15.04 -23.93 0.30
CA ASP A 61 -15.53 -25.24 0.75
C ASP A 61 -14.60 -26.34 0.22
N GLU A 62 -13.46 -26.54 0.88
CA GLU A 62 -12.66 -27.75 0.70
C GLU A 62 -13.29 -28.87 1.53
N GLU A 63 -14.24 -29.61 0.93
CA GLU A 63 -14.54 -30.99 1.33
C GLU A 63 -13.26 -31.84 1.18
N ASP A 64 -12.32 -31.72 2.13
CA ASP A 64 -11.33 -32.72 2.56
C ASP A 64 -10.26 -32.07 3.48
N GLY A 65 -10.68 -31.72 4.70
CA GLY A 65 -9.87 -32.04 5.89
C GLY A 65 -8.74 -31.12 6.32
N ILE A 66 -9.03 -29.87 6.73
CA ILE A 66 -8.37 -29.24 7.90
C ILE A 66 -9.41 -28.44 8.70
N ASN A 67 -9.90 -29.09 9.77
CA ASN A 67 -10.36 -28.52 11.05
C ASN A 67 -11.44 -27.41 11.03
N ASP A 68 -12.57 -27.77 11.65
CA ASP A 68 -13.45 -26.96 12.51
C ASP A 68 -12.72 -26.19 13.64
N GLU A 69 -11.54 -25.65 13.38
CA GLU A 69 -10.81 -24.78 14.27
C GLU A 69 -10.56 -23.50 13.50
N LEU A 70 -11.61 -22.67 13.42
CA LEU A 70 -11.45 -21.26 13.68
C LEU A 70 -10.52 -21.15 14.89
N LYS A 71 -9.20 -21.10 14.62
CA LYS A 71 -8.22 -20.49 15.50
C LYS A 71 -8.53 -19.01 15.50
N ILE A 72 -9.70 -18.66 16.03
CA ILE A 72 -9.82 -17.59 17.00
C ILE A 72 -8.85 -18.04 18.09
N ARG A 73 -7.54 -17.83 17.87
CA ARG A 73 -6.66 -17.57 18.98
C ARG A 73 -7.42 -16.51 19.73
N ASP A 74 -7.77 -16.77 20.98
CA ASP A 74 -8.21 -15.73 21.88
C ASP A 74 -7.15 -14.63 21.77
N ILE A 75 -7.39 -13.65 20.89
CA ILE A 75 -6.64 -12.41 20.88
C ILE A 75 -7.18 -11.76 22.13
N SER A 76 -6.56 -12.09 23.25
CA SER A 76 -6.59 -11.25 24.43
C SER A 76 -6.05 -9.91 23.95
N ILE A 77 -6.97 -9.04 23.54
CA ILE A 77 -6.70 -7.62 23.44
C ILE A 77 -6.61 -7.17 24.90
N ASP A 78 -5.46 -7.46 25.53
CA ASP A 78 -5.02 -6.66 26.67
C ASP A 78 -4.76 -5.27 26.09
N SER A 79 -5.82 -4.45 26.09
CA SER A 79 -5.79 -3.03 25.74
C SER A 79 -4.99 -2.27 26.80
N ASP A 80 -3.68 -2.42 26.77
CA ASP A 80 -2.73 -1.62 27.57
C ASP A 80 -1.63 -0.99 26.69
N ASP A 81 -1.93 -0.76 25.40
CA ASP A 81 -1.10 0.11 24.56
C ASP A 81 -1.58 1.56 24.72
N GLU A 82 -1.17 2.15 25.85
CA GLU A 82 -1.25 3.58 26.13
C GLU A 82 -0.47 4.36 25.05
N ILE A 83 -1.20 4.91 24.07
CA ILE A 83 -0.63 5.72 22.99
C ILE A 83 -0.04 7.00 23.61
N PRO A 84 1.29 7.23 23.55
CA PRO A 84 1.83 8.49 24.02
C PRO A 84 1.48 9.60 23.02
N PHE A 85 0.81 10.64 23.54
CA PHE A 85 0.37 11.84 22.80
C PHE A 85 1.52 12.51 22.03
#